data_AF-A0A7G2IR28-F1
#
_entry.id   AF-A0A7G2IR28-F1
#
_cell.length_a   1.000
_cell.length_b   1.000
_cell.length_c   1.000
_cell.angle_alpha   90.00
_cell.angle_beta   90.00
_cell.angle_gamma   90.00
#
_symmetry.space_group_name_H-M   'P 1'
#
loop_
_entity.id
_entity.type
_entity.pdbx_description
1 polymer ?
#
loop_
_entity_poly.entity_id
_entity_poly.type
_entity_poly.pdbx_seq_one_letter_code
_entity_poly.pdbx_strand_id
1 'polypeptide(L)'
;MLEHNYIKLYQPRYNVLLRDDKSYPFIFLSGDTHPRLAMHRGAKHAKGEYFGPFPNGYAVRETLALLQKIFPIRQCENSVYRNRSRPCLQYQIGRCLGPCVAGLVSEEEYAQQVEYVRLFLSGKDDQVLTQLITRMEKASQNLEFEEAARIRDQIQAVRRVTEKQFVSNTGDDLDVIGVAFDAGMACVHVLFIRQGKVLGSRSYFPKVPGGTELGEVVETFVGQFYLQGSQMRTLPGEILLDFNLSDKTLLADSLSELAGRKINVQTKPRGDRARI
;
A
#
# COMPACT_ATOMS: atom_id res chain seq x y z
N MET A 1 -12.23 26.69 -10.35
CA MET A 1 -13.60 26.33 -10.80
C MET A 1 -13.72 26.41 -12.32
N LEU A 2 -12.97 25.57 -13.03
CA LEU A 2 -13.11 25.34 -14.48
C LEU A 2 -13.20 23.83 -14.79
N GLU A 3 -12.78 22.98 -13.85
CA GLU A 3 -12.79 21.51 -13.95
C GLU A 3 -14.20 20.89 -13.88
N HIS A 4 -15.15 21.53 -13.19
CA HIS A 4 -16.56 21.09 -13.18
C HIS A 4 -17.26 21.25 -14.54
N ASN A 5 -16.70 22.06 -15.46
CA ASN A 5 -17.25 22.22 -16.81
C ASN A 5 -16.75 21.15 -17.79
N TYR A 6 -15.57 20.55 -17.58
CA TYR A 6 -15.06 19.50 -18.48
C TYR A 6 -15.78 18.16 -18.30
N ILE A 7 -16.31 17.88 -17.10
CA ILE A 7 -17.16 16.70 -16.84
C ILE A 7 -18.54 16.85 -17.52
N LYS A 8 -19.01 18.08 -17.77
CA LYS A 8 -20.24 18.33 -18.54
C LYS A 8 -20.02 18.33 -20.06
N LEU A 9 -18.81 18.65 -20.52
CA LEU A 9 -18.50 18.70 -21.96
C LEU A 9 -18.31 17.30 -22.57
N TYR A 10 -17.82 16.34 -21.78
CA TYR A 10 -17.53 14.98 -22.22
C TYR A 10 -18.51 13.94 -21.67
N GLN A 11 -19.81 14.24 -21.59
CA GLN A 11 -20.83 13.20 -21.30
C GLN A 11 -20.55 11.98 -22.20
N PRO A 12 -20.00 10.88 -21.66
CA PRO A 12 -19.73 9.71 -22.49
C PRO A 12 -21.09 9.23 -22.96
N ARG A 13 -21.17 8.77 -24.22
CA ARG A 13 -22.45 8.34 -24.84
C ARG A 13 -23.16 7.28 -23.99
N TYR A 14 -22.42 6.57 -23.13
CA TYR A 14 -22.90 5.55 -22.22
C TYR A 14 -22.43 5.80 -20.76
N ASN A 15 -23.37 5.84 -19.82
CA ASN A 15 -23.11 6.18 -18.42
C ASN A 15 -22.61 4.95 -17.63
N VAL A 16 -21.36 4.55 -17.84
CA VAL A 16 -20.72 3.48 -17.07
C VAL A 16 -20.52 3.95 -15.63
N LEU A 17 -21.25 3.36 -14.68
CA LEU A 17 -21.26 3.76 -13.26
C LEU A 17 -20.41 2.81 -12.40
N LEU A 18 -19.38 3.34 -11.77
CA LEU A 18 -18.64 2.70 -10.68
C LEU A 18 -19.47 2.76 -9.39
N ARG A 19 -19.99 1.61 -8.94
CA ARG A 19 -20.84 1.51 -7.74
C ARG A 19 -20.09 1.51 -6.41
N ASP A 20 -18.77 1.44 -6.41
CA ASP A 20 -17.99 1.17 -5.19
C ASP A 20 -17.25 2.43 -4.72
N ASP A 21 -17.89 3.14 -3.79
CA ASP A 21 -17.51 4.46 -3.25
C ASP A 21 -16.57 4.39 -2.03
N LYS A 22 -16.15 3.17 -1.63
CA LYS A 22 -15.35 3.01 -0.41
C LYS A 22 -13.97 3.63 -0.59
N SER A 23 -13.66 4.63 0.24
CA SER A 23 -12.32 5.18 0.39
C SER A 23 -11.30 4.07 0.64
N TYR A 24 -10.19 4.06 -0.11
CA TYR A 24 -9.14 3.09 0.10
C TYR A 24 -8.51 3.22 1.48
N PRO A 25 -8.27 2.10 2.17
CA PRO A 25 -7.57 2.13 3.43
C PRO A 25 -6.06 2.27 3.25
N PHE A 26 -5.44 2.87 4.25
CA PHE A 26 -4.00 3.03 4.40
C PHE A 26 -3.56 2.38 5.72
N ILE A 27 -2.28 2.06 5.81
CA ILE A 27 -1.60 1.87 7.10
C ILE A 27 -1.12 3.24 7.55
N PHE A 28 -1.51 3.63 8.76
CA PHE A 28 -1.11 4.88 9.39
C PHE A 28 -0.10 4.59 10.50
N LEU A 29 1.04 5.26 10.45
CA LEU A 29 2.04 5.31 11.50
C LEU A 29 1.98 6.69 12.18
N SER A 30 1.52 6.72 13.43
CA SER A 30 1.30 7.98 14.15
C SER A 30 2.60 8.70 14.49
N GLY A 31 2.59 10.04 14.50
CA GLY A 31 3.71 10.86 14.98
C GLY A 31 3.81 11.05 16.50
N ASP A 32 3.28 10.12 17.31
CA ASP A 32 3.41 10.14 18.78
C ASP A 32 4.84 9.74 19.22
N THR A 33 5.25 10.03 20.47
CA THR A 33 6.55 9.61 21.04
C THR A 33 6.81 8.11 20.89
N HIS A 34 5.77 7.30 21.12
CA HIS A 34 5.75 5.90 20.76
C HIS A 34 4.79 5.71 19.58
N PRO A 35 5.26 5.75 18.32
CA PRO A 35 4.41 5.56 17.16
C PRO A 35 3.59 4.26 17.23
N ARG A 36 2.33 4.32 16.78
CA ARG A 36 1.45 3.16 16.63
C ARG A 36 1.12 2.93 15.17
N LEU A 37 0.88 1.67 14.83
CA LEU A 37 0.31 1.28 13.54
C LEU A 37 -1.22 1.18 13.66
N ALA A 38 -1.94 1.70 12.67
CA ALA A 38 -3.39 1.60 12.60
C ALA A 38 -3.88 1.54 11.14
N MET A 39 -5.09 1.03 10.93
CA MET A 39 -5.79 1.23 9.67
C MET A 39 -6.38 2.65 9.65
N HIS A 40 -6.20 3.35 8.54
CA HIS A 40 -6.82 4.65 8.29
C HIS A 40 -7.69 4.62 7.04
N ARG A 41 -8.83 5.30 7.08
CA ARG A 41 -9.71 5.54 5.93
C ARG A 41 -10.16 7.00 5.97
N GLY A 42 -10.36 7.61 4.81
CA GLY A 42 -10.78 9.01 4.75
C GLY A 42 -9.62 10.00 4.64
N ALA A 43 -9.93 11.28 4.84
CA ALA A 43 -8.98 12.37 4.74
C ALA A 43 -7.83 12.26 5.75
N LYS A 44 -6.62 12.66 5.33
CA LYS A 44 -5.36 12.51 6.09
C LYS A 44 -5.15 13.69 7.04
N HIS A 45 -5.98 13.81 8.07
CA HIS A 45 -5.89 14.90 9.05
C HIS A 45 -4.95 14.60 10.23
N ALA A 46 -4.73 13.32 10.55
CA ALA A 46 -3.88 12.93 11.67
C ALA A 46 -2.39 13.09 11.30
N LYS A 47 -1.58 13.60 12.24
CA LYS A 47 -0.13 13.75 12.06
C LYS A 47 0.56 12.39 12.07
N GLY A 48 1.30 12.09 11.02
CA GLY A 48 2.03 10.85 10.87
C GLY A 48 2.23 10.48 9.40
N GLU A 49 2.66 9.25 9.18
CA GLU A 49 2.98 8.72 7.86
C GLU A 49 1.87 7.76 7.40
N TYR A 50 1.54 7.80 6.11
CA TYR A 50 0.47 7.00 5.51
C TYR A 50 1.05 6.14 4.39
N PHE A 51 0.93 4.82 4.54
CA PHE A 51 1.43 3.82 3.60
C PHE A 51 0.25 3.14 2.90
N GLY A 52 0.32 2.99 1.58
CA GLY A 52 -0.78 2.49 0.74
C GLY A 52 -0.92 3.29 -0.56
N PRO A 53 -2.11 3.31 -1.19
CA PRO A 53 -3.38 2.72 -0.76
C PRO A 53 -3.42 1.20 -0.90
N PHE A 54 -4.16 0.55 0.00
CA PHE A 54 -4.44 -0.88 -0.10
C PHE A 54 -5.78 -1.11 -0.81
N PRO A 55 -5.97 -2.23 -1.52
CA PRO A 55 -7.19 -2.49 -2.28
C PRO A 55 -8.45 -2.56 -1.42
N ASN A 56 -8.31 -3.06 -0.18
CA ASN A 56 -9.41 -3.25 0.74
C ASN A 56 -8.90 -3.33 2.19
N GLY A 57 -9.84 -3.34 3.16
CA GLY A 57 -9.48 -3.39 4.58
C GLY A 57 -8.93 -4.73 5.04
N TYR A 58 -9.17 -5.81 4.29
CA TYR A 58 -8.63 -7.13 4.61
C TYR A 58 -7.12 -7.16 4.37
N ALA A 59 -6.66 -6.66 3.21
CA ALA A 59 -5.24 -6.54 2.88
C ALA A 59 -4.47 -5.75 3.96
N VAL A 60 -5.02 -4.61 4.41
CA VAL A 60 -4.41 -3.84 5.51
C VAL A 60 -4.30 -4.66 6.80
N ARG A 61 -5.34 -5.43 7.17
CA ARG A 61 -5.30 -6.23 8.40
C ARG A 61 -4.26 -7.35 8.31
N GLU A 62 -4.13 -8.01 7.16
CA GLU A 62 -3.07 -9.01 6.95
C GLU A 62 -1.69 -8.37 7.07
N THR A 63 -1.46 -7.23 6.42
CA THR A 63 -0.17 -6.51 6.53
C THR A 63 0.10 -6.06 7.96
N LEU A 64 -0.89 -5.52 8.68
CA LEU A 64 -0.73 -5.13 10.09
C LEU A 64 -0.42 -6.32 10.99
N ALA A 65 -1.05 -7.48 10.76
CA ALA A 65 -0.80 -8.70 11.52
C ALA A 65 0.60 -9.26 11.25
N LEU A 66 1.08 -9.13 10.01
CA LEU A 66 2.42 -9.50 9.61
C LEU A 66 3.47 -8.59 10.25
N LEU A 67 3.26 -7.27 10.17
CA LEU A 67 4.14 -6.27 10.78
C LEU A 67 4.29 -6.51 12.28
N GLN A 68 3.21 -6.80 13.00
CA GLN A 68 3.28 -7.11 14.45
C GLN A 68 4.11 -8.34 14.80
N LYS A 69 4.19 -9.32 13.89
CA LYS A 69 5.00 -10.52 14.11
C LYS A 69 6.49 -10.28 13.85
N ILE A 70 6.79 -9.36 12.94
CA ILE A 70 8.16 -9.07 12.51
C ILE A 70 8.75 -7.93 13.34
N PHE A 71 7.97 -6.86 13.56
CA PHE A 71 8.37 -5.66 14.27
C PHE A 71 7.39 -5.42 15.42
N PRO A 72 7.79 -5.64 16.69
CA PRO A 72 6.91 -5.57 17.85
C PRO A 72 6.52 -4.12 18.21
N ILE A 73 5.69 -3.48 17.38
CA ILE A 73 5.17 -2.12 17.55
C ILE A 73 3.72 -2.16 18.05
N ARG A 74 3.35 -1.17 18.88
CA ARG A 74 1.98 -1.07 19.40
C ARG A 74 0.97 -0.77 18.28
N GLN A 75 -0.22 -1.34 18.41
CA GLN A 75 -1.41 -0.97 17.62
C GLN A 75 -2.56 -0.46 18.51
N CYS A 76 -2.38 -0.48 19.82
CA CYS A 76 -3.39 0.00 20.76
C CYS A 76 -3.65 1.49 20.56
N GLU A 77 -4.89 1.91 20.82
CA GLU A 77 -5.25 3.32 20.80
C GLU A 77 -4.56 4.10 21.91
N ASN A 78 -4.42 5.42 21.71
CA ASN A 78 -3.78 6.29 22.69
C ASN A 78 -4.54 6.35 24.02
N SER A 79 -5.86 6.22 24.00
CA SER A 79 -6.70 6.07 25.19
C SER A 79 -6.29 4.84 26.02
N VAL A 80 -6.15 3.69 25.36
CA VAL A 80 -5.72 2.44 26.00
C VAL A 80 -4.28 2.57 26.47
N TYR A 81 -3.38 3.10 25.64
CA TYR A 81 -1.97 3.25 26.00
C TYR A 81 -1.75 4.08 27.28
N ARG A 82 -2.44 5.23 27.41
CA ARG A 82 -2.29 6.13 28.57
C ARG A 82 -2.82 5.53 29.87
N ASN A 83 -3.83 4.66 29.78
CA ASN A 83 -4.51 4.10 30.94
C ASN A 83 -3.96 2.72 31.37
N ARG A 84 -2.80 2.29 30.85
CA ARG A 84 -2.22 0.98 31.15
C ARG A 84 -1.23 1.07 32.30
N SER A 85 -1.47 0.25 33.33
CA SER A 85 -0.54 0.01 34.44
C SER A 85 0.18 -1.34 34.36
N ARG A 86 -0.29 -2.25 33.49
CA ARG A 86 0.24 -3.62 33.32
C ARG A 86 0.37 -3.96 31.84
N PRO A 87 1.36 -4.77 31.45
CA PRO A 87 1.53 -5.21 30.07
C PRO A 87 0.31 -6.00 29.60
N CYS A 88 -0.04 -5.80 28.33
CA CYS A 88 -1.17 -6.50 27.71
C CYS A 88 -0.75 -7.81 27.07
N LEU A 89 -1.72 -8.60 26.61
CA LEU A 89 -1.47 -9.86 25.91
C LEU A 89 -0.50 -9.71 24.74
N GLN A 90 -0.58 -8.61 23.97
CA GLN A 90 0.31 -8.38 22.83
C GLN A 90 1.79 -8.32 23.24
N TYR A 91 2.10 -7.80 24.43
CA TYR A 91 3.46 -7.84 24.98
C TYR A 91 3.84 -9.27 25.37
N GLN A 92 2.95 -9.97 26.09
CA GLN A 92 3.22 -11.32 26.57
C GLN A 92 3.47 -12.33 25.44
N ILE A 93 2.85 -12.13 24.28
CA ILE A 93 3.06 -12.97 23.08
C ILE A 93 4.10 -12.40 22.11
N GLY A 94 4.86 -11.36 22.51
CA GLY A 94 5.98 -10.81 21.73
C GLY A 94 5.59 -9.98 20.49
N ARG A 95 4.34 -9.49 20.39
CA ARG A 95 3.87 -8.64 19.27
C ARG A 95 3.97 -7.14 19.54
N CYS A 96 4.40 -6.75 20.74
CA CYS A 96 4.60 -5.37 21.14
C CYS A 96 5.68 -5.32 22.21
N LEU A 97 6.61 -4.36 22.14
CA LEU A 97 7.62 -4.16 23.19
C LEU A 97 7.06 -3.58 24.49
N GLY A 98 5.77 -3.22 24.51
CA GLY A 98 5.10 -2.76 25.72
C GLY A 98 5.54 -1.38 26.22
N PRO A 99 5.74 -0.36 25.35
CA PRO A 99 6.20 0.97 25.77
C PRO A 99 5.19 1.73 26.65
N CYS A 100 4.00 1.17 26.87
CA CYS A 100 3.00 1.74 27.77
C CYS A 100 3.31 1.53 29.25
N VAL A 101 4.25 0.65 29.60
CA VAL A 101 4.67 0.41 31.00
C VAL A 101 6.15 0.77 31.11
N ALA A 102 6.46 1.65 32.05
CA ALA A 102 7.82 2.12 32.27
C ALA A 102 8.77 0.95 32.59
N GLY A 103 9.94 0.96 31.96
CA GLY A 103 11.01 -0.03 32.18
C GLY A 103 10.93 -1.31 31.34
N LEU A 104 9.88 -1.52 30.52
CA LEU A 104 9.80 -2.71 29.66
C LEU A 104 10.62 -2.60 28.36
N VAL A 105 10.83 -1.38 27.87
CA VAL A 105 11.58 -1.07 26.65
C VAL A 105 12.12 0.35 26.74
N SER A 106 13.29 0.61 26.17
CA SER A 106 13.85 1.96 26.08
C SER A 106 13.24 2.74 24.90
N GLU A 107 13.29 4.07 24.95
CA GLU A 107 12.80 4.90 23.85
C GLU A 107 13.61 4.67 22.57
N GLU A 108 14.91 4.45 22.69
CA GLU A 108 15.82 4.18 21.58
C GLU A 108 15.51 2.83 20.92
N GLU A 109 15.28 1.79 21.72
CA GLU A 109 14.94 0.46 21.20
C GLU A 109 13.59 0.49 20.47
N TYR A 110 12.60 1.19 21.04
CA TYR A 110 11.30 1.35 20.38
C TYR A 110 11.41 2.17 19.09
N ALA A 111 12.15 3.28 19.10
CA ALA A 111 12.40 4.11 17.93
C ALA A 111 13.10 3.32 16.81
N GLN A 112 14.02 2.43 17.16
CA GLN A 112 14.68 1.56 16.19
C GLN A 112 13.70 0.58 15.53
N GLN A 113 12.77 -0.01 16.29
CA GLN A 113 11.72 -0.85 15.68
C GLN A 113 10.81 -0.05 14.74
N VAL A 114 10.47 1.19 15.12
CA VAL A 114 9.70 2.11 14.26
C VAL A 114 10.44 2.39 12.96
N GLU A 115 11.75 2.60 13.00
CA GLU A 115 12.55 2.81 11.79
C GLU A 115 12.53 1.58 10.89
N TYR A 116 12.63 0.36 11.43
CA TYR A 116 12.49 -0.84 10.62
C TYR A 116 11.13 -0.93 9.92
N VAL A 117 10.04 -0.57 10.62
CA VAL A 117 8.70 -0.52 10.01
C VAL A 117 8.63 0.53 8.91
N ARG A 118 9.21 1.72 9.12
CA ARG A 118 9.26 2.78 8.11
C ARG A 118 10.00 2.33 6.87
N LEU A 119 11.19 1.73 7.04
CA LEU A 119 12.00 1.22 5.93
C LEU A 119 11.27 0.09 5.19
N PHE A 120 10.71 -0.86 5.93
CA PHE A 120 10.00 -2.01 5.36
C PHE A 120 8.75 -1.60 4.57
N LEU A 121 7.94 -0.69 5.13
CA LEU A 121 6.78 -0.11 4.45
C LEU A 121 7.17 0.84 3.31
N SER A 122 8.42 1.29 3.28
CA SER A 122 9.01 2.07 2.18
C SER A 122 9.72 1.21 1.13
N GLY A 123 9.60 -0.12 1.20
CA GLY A 123 10.21 -1.07 0.27
C GLY A 123 11.73 -1.23 0.41
N LYS A 124 12.35 -0.65 1.45
CA LYS A 124 13.80 -0.70 1.70
C LYS A 124 14.19 -1.95 2.47
N ASP A 125 13.76 -3.12 1.99
CA ASP A 125 13.91 -4.39 2.70
C ASP A 125 15.37 -4.79 2.91
N ASP A 126 16.22 -4.56 1.91
CA ASP A 126 17.66 -4.85 2.01
C ASP A 126 18.35 -4.03 3.10
N GLN A 127 17.90 -2.79 3.30
CA GLN A 127 18.42 -1.94 4.38
C GLN A 127 18.00 -2.49 5.75
N VAL A 128 16.74 -2.92 5.89
CA VAL A 128 16.26 -3.58 7.12
C VAL A 128 17.04 -4.85 7.39
N LEU A 129 17.21 -5.72 6.39
CA LEU A 129 17.95 -6.96 6.52
C LEU A 129 19.41 -6.73 6.92
N THR A 130 20.07 -5.77 6.26
CA THR A 130 21.46 -5.42 6.58
C THR A 130 21.59 -4.97 8.04
N GLN A 131 20.71 -4.07 8.49
CA GLN A 131 20.72 -3.59 9.88
C GLN A 131 20.43 -4.70 10.90
N LEU A 132 19.49 -5.61 10.60
CA LEU A 132 19.20 -6.74 11.47
C LEU A 132 20.36 -7.73 11.54
N ILE A 133 21.02 -8.02 10.42
CA ILE A 133 22.21 -8.89 10.37
C ILE A 133 23.33 -8.29 11.25
N THR A 134 23.63 -7.00 11.07
CA THR A 134 24.64 -6.32 11.89
C THR A 134 24.31 -6.37 13.39
N ARG A 135 23.03 -6.20 13.78
CA ARG A 135 22.62 -6.35 15.19
C ARG A 135 22.77 -7.78 15.69
N MET A 136 22.39 -8.77 14.91
CA MET A 136 22.51 -10.19 15.27
C MET A 136 23.97 -10.56 15.49
N GLU A 137 24.87 -10.14 14.60
CA GLU A 137 26.31 -10.37 14.71
C GLU A 137 26.88 -9.71 15.96
N LYS A 138 26.49 -8.46 16.25
CA LYS A 138 26.90 -7.76 17.47
C LYS A 138 26.42 -8.47 18.74
N ALA A 139 25.16 -8.91 18.79
CA ALA A 139 24.63 -9.68 19.92
C ALA A 139 25.40 -10.99 20.10
N SER A 140 25.72 -11.68 19.01
CA SER A 140 26.54 -12.91 19.05
C SER A 140 27.96 -12.66 19.55
N GLN A 141 28.60 -11.55 19.15
CA GLN A 141 29.93 -11.16 19.63
C GLN A 141 29.92 -10.81 21.12
N ASN A 142 28.83 -10.24 21.61
CA ASN A 142 28.61 -9.93 23.02
C ASN A 142 28.18 -11.16 23.86
N LEU A 143 28.10 -12.34 23.26
CA LEU A 143 27.62 -13.59 23.88
C LEU A 143 26.14 -13.54 24.33
N GLU A 144 25.34 -12.64 23.73
CA GLU A 144 23.90 -12.48 23.96
C GLU A 144 23.10 -13.42 23.03
N PHE A 145 23.25 -14.73 23.22
CA PHE A 145 22.73 -15.74 22.28
C PHE A 145 21.21 -15.75 22.14
N GLU A 146 20.47 -15.45 23.21
CA GLU A 146 19.00 -15.37 23.15
C GLU A 146 18.54 -14.23 22.24
N GLU A 147 19.20 -13.07 22.33
CA GLU A 147 18.90 -11.92 21.48
C GLU A 147 19.29 -12.19 20.03
N ALA A 148 20.48 -12.77 19.81
CA ALA A 148 20.91 -13.18 18.48
C ALA A 148 19.91 -14.17 17.84
N ALA A 149 19.38 -15.12 18.60
CA ALA A 149 18.37 -16.07 18.12
C ALA A 149 17.05 -15.36 17.75
N ARG A 150 16.58 -14.41 18.58
CA ARG A 150 15.39 -13.61 18.26
C ARG A 150 15.55 -12.80 16.97
N ILE A 151 16.69 -12.13 16.80
CA ILE A 151 16.95 -11.33 15.59
C ILE A 151 17.10 -12.24 14.36
N ARG A 152 17.73 -13.41 14.50
CA ARG A 152 17.80 -14.40 13.41
C ARG A 152 16.42 -14.81 12.92
N ASP A 153 15.51 -15.11 13.85
CA ASP A 153 14.15 -15.53 13.51
C ASP A 153 13.37 -14.36 12.85
N GLN A 154 13.64 -13.12 13.27
CA GLN A 154 13.14 -11.90 12.64
C GLN A 154 13.66 -11.75 11.20
N ILE A 155 14.96 -11.95 10.95
CA ILE A 155 15.57 -11.93 9.61
C ILE A 155 14.88 -12.95 8.69
N GLN A 156 14.65 -14.18 9.18
CA GLN A 156 13.95 -15.21 8.43
C GLN A 156 12.49 -14.83 8.15
N ALA A 157 11.82 -14.15 9.08
CA ALA A 157 10.47 -13.65 8.85
C ALA A 157 10.43 -12.57 7.77
N VAL A 158 11.37 -11.60 7.80
CA VAL A 158 11.48 -10.57 6.74
C VAL A 158 11.73 -11.21 5.38
N ARG A 159 12.73 -12.10 5.26
CA ARG A 159 13.07 -12.78 3.99
C ARG A 159 11.87 -13.53 3.39
N ARG A 160 11.15 -14.30 4.20
CA ARG A 160 9.96 -15.05 3.77
C ARG A 160 8.85 -14.17 3.21
N VAL A 161 8.74 -12.92 3.69
CA VAL A 161 7.76 -11.97 3.18
C VAL A 161 8.25 -11.33 1.89
N THR A 162 9.50 -10.88 1.86
CA THR A 162 10.10 -10.23 0.68
C THR A 162 10.14 -11.17 -0.52
N GLU A 163 10.53 -12.44 -0.34
CA GLU A 163 10.58 -13.45 -1.42
C GLU A 163 9.21 -13.73 -2.06
N LYS A 164 8.11 -13.60 -1.32
CA LYS A 164 6.75 -13.84 -1.81
C LYS A 164 6.14 -12.66 -2.56
N GLN A 165 6.75 -11.48 -2.51
CA GLN A 165 6.11 -10.23 -2.92
C GLN A 165 6.84 -9.50 -4.04
N PHE A 166 7.99 -10.02 -4.47
CA PHE A 166 8.85 -9.36 -5.45
C PHE A 166 8.32 -9.56 -6.87
N VAL A 167 7.74 -8.51 -7.45
CA VAL A 167 7.15 -8.53 -8.80
C VAL A 167 7.93 -7.66 -9.80
N SER A 168 8.72 -6.68 -9.33
CA SER A 168 9.56 -5.84 -10.19
C SER A 168 10.81 -5.33 -9.45
N ASN A 169 11.97 -5.33 -10.13
CA ASN A 169 13.25 -4.83 -9.64
C ASN A 169 13.36 -3.30 -9.55
N THR A 170 12.40 -2.53 -10.08
CA THR A 170 12.56 -1.07 -10.20
C THR A 170 12.06 -0.26 -9.01
N GLY A 171 11.38 -0.87 -8.03
CA GLY A 171 10.91 -0.14 -6.84
C GLY A 171 9.91 0.98 -7.15
N ASP A 172 9.30 0.97 -8.33
CA ASP A 172 8.34 2.00 -8.76
C ASP A 172 6.93 1.72 -8.21
N ASP A 173 6.16 2.79 -8.07
CA ASP A 173 4.72 2.70 -7.87
C ASP A 173 4.03 2.44 -9.21
N LEU A 174 3.35 1.31 -9.29
CA LEU A 174 2.73 0.79 -10.50
C LEU A 174 1.32 0.28 -10.19
N ASP A 175 0.34 0.64 -11.01
CA ASP A 175 -0.96 -0.04 -11.05
C ASP A 175 -1.08 -0.84 -12.34
N VAL A 176 -1.45 -2.12 -12.23
CA VAL A 176 -1.69 -3.00 -13.39
C VAL A 176 -3.17 -3.24 -13.52
N ILE A 177 -3.72 -2.97 -14.70
CA ILE A 177 -5.14 -3.07 -14.99
C ILE A 177 -5.33 -4.13 -16.07
N GLY A 178 -6.04 -5.18 -15.70
CA GLY A 178 -6.48 -6.24 -16.60
C GLY A 178 -7.98 -6.13 -16.88
N VAL A 179 -8.41 -6.41 -18.12
CA VAL A 179 -9.80 -6.28 -18.52
C VAL A 179 -10.27 -7.55 -19.23
N ALA A 180 -11.36 -8.12 -18.72
CA ALA A 180 -12.08 -9.21 -19.37
C ALA A 180 -13.53 -8.81 -19.63
N PHE A 181 -14.05 -9.21 -20.80
CA PHE A 181 -15.45 -8.98 -21.16
C PHE A 181 -16.05 -10.29 -21.67
N ASP A 182 -17.11 -10.74 -21.01
CA ASP A 182 -17.83 -11.95 -21.41
C ASP A 182 -19.32 -11.81 -21.12
N ALA A 183 -20.16 -12.34 -22.01
CA ALA A 183 -21.62 -12.37 -21.90
C ALA A 183 -22.28 -11.03 -21.49
N GLY A 184 -21.75 -9.90 -21.94
CA GLY A 184 -22.30 -8.57 -21.60
C GLY A 184 -21.85 -8.02 -20.24
N MET A 185 -20.93 -8.71 -19.55
CA MET A 185 -20.33 -8.25 -18.30
C MET A 185 -18.86 -7.90 -18.52
N ALA A 186 -18.47 -6.70 -18.08
CA ALA A 186 -17.06 -6.31 -17.97
C ALA A 186 -16.55 -6.59 -16.55
N CYS A 187 -15.36 -7.16 -16.45
CA CYS A 187 -14.57 -7.24 -15.24
C CYS A 187 -13.25 -6.49 -15.46
N VAL A 188 -13.02 -5.46 -14.64
CA VAL A 188 -11.75 -4.74 -14.62
C VAL A 188 -11.03 -5.10 -13.33
N HIS A 189 -9.89 -5.75 -13.43
CA HIS A 189 -9.06 -6.15 -12.29
C HIS A 189 -7.90 -5.17 -12.14
N VAL A 190 -7.74 -4.58 -10.96
CA VAL A 190 -6.64 -3.67 -10.65
C VAL A 190 -5.74 -4.30 -9.61
N LEU A 191 -4.46 -4.48 -9.94
CA LEU A 191 -3.39 -4.88 -9.05
C LEU A 191 -2.60 -3.63 -8.63
N PHE A 192 -2.43 -3.46 -7.32
CA PHE A 192 -1.74 -2.31 -6.75
C PHE A 192 -0.33 -2.70 -6.35
N ILE A 193 0.67 -2.11 -7.01
CA ILE A 193 2.09 -2.32 -6.69
C ILE A 193 2.66 -1.00 -6.18
N ARG A 194 3.20 -1.00 -4.96
CA ARG A 194 3.89 0.17 -4.39
C ARG A 194 5.27 -0.24 -3.98
N GLN A 195 6.26 0.55 -4.41
CA GLN A 195 7.67 0.28 -4.15
C GLN A 195 8.08 -1.16 -4.51
N GLY A 196 7.60 -1.66 -5.65
CA GLY A 196 7.87 -3.04 -6.11
C GLY A 196 7.12 -4.17 -5.39
N LYS A 197 6.30 -3.87 -4.37
CA LYS A 197 5.51 -4.85 -3.62
C LYS A 197 4.05 -4.83 -4.03
N VAL A 198 3.46 -6.01 -4.20
CA VAL A 198 2.02 -6.17 -4.40
C VAL A 198 1.29 -5.85 -3.08
N LEU A 199 0.55 -4.76 -3.03
CA LEU A 199 -0.33 -4.45 -1.89
C LEU A 199 -1.65 -5.23 -1.95
N GLY A 200 -1.92 -5.86 -3.09
CA GLY A 200 -3.07 -6.72 -3.37
C GLY A 200 -3.81 -6.25 -4.61
N SER A 201 -4.98 -6.84 -4.85
CA SER A 201 -5.79 -6.53 -6.03
C SER A 201 -7.28 -6.40 -5.73
N ARG A 202 -8.01 -5.85 -6.70
CA ARG A 202 -9.47 -5.68 -6.62
C ARG A 202 -10.10 -5.76 -8.00
N SER A 203 -11.17 -6.54 -8.12
CA SER A 203 -12.02 -6.58 -9.30
C SER A 203 -13.16 -5.58 -9.20
N TYR A 204 -13.47 -4.93 -10.32
CA TYR A 204 -14.57 -4.01 -10.52
C TYR A 204 -15.47 -4.56 -11.62
N PHE A 205 -16.76 -4.43 -11.40
CA PHE A 205 -17.79 -4.87 -12.35
C PHE A 205 -18.59 -3.65 -12.80
N PRO A 206 -18.04 -2.82 -13.70
CA PRO A 206 -18.75 -1.66 -14.22
C PRO A 206 -20.03 -2.09 -14.93
N LYS A 207 -21.09 -1.29 -14.78
CA LYS A 207 -22.32 -1.50 -15.55
C LYS A 207 -22.09 -1.04 -16.98
N VAL A 208 -22.16 -1.96 -17.92
CA VAL A 208 -21.98 -1.70 -19.35
C VAL A 208 -23.36 -1.64 -20.02
N PRO A 209 -23.77 -0.49 -20.57
CA PRO A 209 -24.97 -0.42 -21.41
C PRO A 209 -24.86 -1.29 -22.66
N GLY A 210 -25.99 -1.72 -23.21
CA GLY A 210 -26.00 -2.52 -24.44
C GLY A 210 -25.39 -1.73 -25.61
N GLY A 211 -24.49 -2.36 -26.36
CA GLY A 211 -23.84 -1.76 -27.54
C GLY A 211 -22.60 -0.91 -27.25
N THR A 212 -22.13 -0.84 -26.00
CA THR A 212 -20.87 -0.16 -25.66
C THR A 212 -19.66 -1.02 -26.05
N GLU A 213 -18.70 -0.44 -26.74
CA GLU A 213 -17.45 -1.12 -27.09
C GLU A 213 -16.53 -1.25 -25.87
N LEU A 214 -15.72 -2.32 -25.82
CA LEU A 214 -14.83 -2.57 -24.68
C LEU A 214 -13.86 -1.40 -24.44
N GLY A 215 -13.35 -0.76 -25.52
CA GLY A 215 -12.44 0.38 -25.39
C GLY A 215 -13.06 1.55 -24.64
N GLU A 216 -14.33 1.85 -24.89
CA GLU A 216 -15.07 2.92 -24.21
C GLU A 216 -15.30 2.58 -22.72
N VAL A 217 -15.53 1.30 -22.40
CA VAL A 217 -15.65 0.84 -21.00
C VAL A 217 -14.33 1.04 -20.26
N VAL A 218 -13.21 0.65 -20.86
CA VAL A 218 -11.88 0.79 -20.24
C VAL A 218 -11.52 2.26 -20.06
N GLU A 219 -11.69 3.07 -21.11
CA GLU A 219 -11.39 4.50 -21.05
C GLU A 219 -12.21 5.21 -19.97
N THR A 220 -13.53 4.95 -19.93
CA THR A 220 -14.42 5.53 -18.93
C THR A 220 -14.07 5.05 -17.52
N PHE A 221 -13.76 3.76 -17.36
CA PHE A 221 -13.34 3.21 -16.08
C PHE A 221 -12.06 3.89 -15.59
N VAL A 222 -11.02 3.96 -16.41
CA VAL A 222 -9.72 4.52 -16.02
C VAL A 222 -9.85 6.02 -15.71
N GLY A 223 -10.58 6.76 -16.53
CA GLY A 223 -10.89 8.17 -16.29
C GLY A 223 -11.61 8.39 -14.96
N GLN A 224 -12.72 7.69 -14.70
CA GLN A 224 -13.43 7.80 -13.42
C GLN A 224 -12.56 7.33 -12.24
N PHE A 225 -11.83 6.23 -12.42
CA PHE A 225 -11.02 5.61 -11.37
C PHE A 225 -9.91 6.53 -10.86
N TYR A 226 -9.22 7.24 -11.74
CA TYR A 226 -8.12 8.12 -11.35
C TYR A 226 -8.54 9.59 -11.21
N LEU A 227 -9.43 10.12 -12.06
CA LEU A 227 -9.79 11.55 -12.07
C LEU A 227 -10.88 11.91 -11.05
N GLN A 228 -11.93 11.08 -10.88
CA GLN A 228 -13.01 11.38 -9.94
C GLN A 228 -12.68 10.95 -8.50
N GLY A 229 -11.80 9.95 -8.33
CA GLY A 229 -11.32 9.50 -7.02
C GLY A 229 -10.08 10.25 -6.50
N SER A 230 -9.61 11.26 -7.23
CA SER A 230 -8.28 11.89 -7.12
C SER A 230 -8.01 12.60 -5.79
N GLN A 231 -9.02 13.12 -5.08
CA GLN A 231 -8.76 13.84 -3.81
C GLN A 231 -8.18 12.96 -2.69
N MET A 232 -8.25 11.62 -2.83
CA MET A 232 -7.77 10.68 -1.80
C MET A 232 -6.85 9.57 -2.34
N ARG A 233 -6.58 9.51 -3.65
CA ARG A 233 -5.78 8.45 -4.27
C ARG A 233 -4.39 8.98 -4.62
N THR A 234 -3.34 8.31 -4.13
CA THR A 234 -1.98 8.55 -4.61
C THR A 234 -1.86 7.91 -6.00
N LEU A 235 -1.71 8.73 -7.02
CA LEU A 235 -1.53 8.29 -8.40
C LEU A 235 -0.16 7.59 -8.55
N PRO A 236 -0.08 6.39 -9.14
CA PRO A 236 1.20 5.71 -9.36
C PRO A 236 2.06 6.48 -10.38
N GLY A 237 3.38 6.21 -10.39
CA GLY A 237 4.24 6.76 -11.45
C GLY A 237 3.97 6.11 -12.79
N GLU A 238 3.39 4.91 -12.78
CA GLU A 238 3.08 4.16 -13.98
C GLU A 238 1.78 3.36 -13.88
N ILE A 239 1.11 3.21 -15.02
CA ILE A 239 -0.09 2.41 -15.19
C ILE A 239 0.14 1.46 -16.36
N LEU A 240 0.09 0.16 -16.11
CA LEU A 240 0.10 -0.88 -17.14
C LEU A 240 -1.34 -1.29 -17.45
N LEU A 241 -1.67 -1.33 -18.74
CA LEU A 241 -2.97 -1.73 -19.25
C LEU A 241 -2.77 -2.90 -20.23
N ASP A 242 -3.58 -3.95 -20.09
CA ASP A 242 -3.61 -5.05 -21.06
C ASP A 242 -4.42 -4.70 -22.33
N PHE A 243 -5.09 -3.55 -22.33
CA PHE A 243 -5.92 -3.06 -23.43
C PHE A 243 -5.31 -1.81 -24.08
N ASN A 244 -5.31 -1.74 -25.41
CA ASN A 244 -4.79 -0.58 -26.14
C ASN A 244 -5.83 0.53 -26.25
N LEU A 245 -5.63 1.61 -25.50
CA LEU A 245 -6.46 2.82 -25.58
C LEU A 245 -6.02 3.74 -26.72
N SER A 246 -7.00 4.27 -27.46
CA SER A 246 -6.81 5.25 -28.54
C SER A 246 -6.16 6.53 -28.02
N ASP A 247 -6.67 7.06 -26.90
CA ASP A 247 -6.29 8.36 -26.33
C ASP A 247 -5.37 8.24 -25.11
N LYS A 248 -4.50 7.23 -25.10
CA LYS A 248 -3.59 6.96 -23.97
C LYS A 248 -2.69 8.15 -23.60
N THR A 249 -2.30 8.97 -24.58
CA THR A 249 -1.44 10.14 -24.37
C THR A 249 -2.20 11.24 -23.64
N LEU A 250 -3.43 11.52 -24.05
CA LEU A 250 -4.30 12.50 -23.40
C LEU A 250 -4.58 12.10 -21.95
N LEU A 251 -4.84 10.82 -21.70
CA LEU A 251 -5.02 10.30 -20.34
C LEU A 251 -3.75 10.48 -19.50
N ALA A 252 -2.58 10.10 -20.03
CA ALA A 252 -1.31 10.23 -19.32
C ALA A 252 -0.98 11.70 -18.97
N ASP A 253 -1.23 12.62 -19.90
CA ASP A 253 -1.02 14.06 -19.71
C ASP A 253 -1.96 14.62 -18.64
N SER A 254 -3.25 14.28 -18.71
CA SER A 254 -4.27 14.71 -17.73
C SER A 254 -3.93 14.22 -16.31
N LEU A 255 -3.49 12.96 -16.19
CA LEU A 255 -3.06 12.40 -14.91
C LEU A 255 -1.77 13.05 -14.41
N SER A 256 -0.84 13.35 -15.31
CA SER A 256 0.43 14.01 -14.95
C SER A 256 0.21 15.42 -14.42
N GLU A 257 -0.71 16.18 -15.04
CA GLU A 257 -1.08 17.52 -14.60
C GLU A 257 -1.69 17.48 -13.19
N LEU A 258 -2.64 16.58 -12.94
CA LEU A 258 -3.25 16.39 -11.61
C LEU A 258 -2.23 15.94 -10.55
N ALA A 259 -1.28 15.10 -10.93
CA ALA A 259 -0.26 14.58 -10.01
C ALA A 259 0.87 15.58 -9.73
N GLY A 260 1.03 16.61 -10.56
CA GLY A 260 2.20 17.50 -10.54
C GLY A 260 3.52 16.80 -10.90
N ARG A 261 3.46 15.60 -11.49
CA ARG A 261 4.61 14.78 -11.91
C ARG A 261 4.24 13.92 -13.11
N LYS A 262 5.22 13.49 -13.89
CA LYS A 262 4.97 12.64 -15.07
C LYS A 262 4.41 11.27 -14.65
N ILE A 263 3.30 10.88 -15.26
CA ILE A 263 2.68 9.56 -15.17
C ILE A 263 2.75 8.89 -16.53
N ASN A 264 3.28 7.66 -16.56
CA ASN A 264 3.35 6.88 -17.79
C ASN A 264 2.18 5.89 -17.87
N VAL A 265 1.55 5.79 -19.03
CA VAL A 265 0.53 4.77 -19.32
C VAL A 265 1.07 3.87 -20.44
N GLN A 266 1.30 2.59 -20.15
CA GLN A 266 1.79 1.63 -21.14
C GLN A 266 0.78 0.51 -21.40
N THR A 267 0.62 0.17 -22.68
CA THR A 267 -0.32 -0.88 -23.16
C THR A 267 0.39 -2.11 -23.74
N LYS A 268 1.72 -2.07 -23.81
CA LYS A 268 2.59 -3.16 -24.30
C LYS A 268 3.86 -3.21 -23.44
N PRO A 269 3.78 -3.81 -22.25
CA PRO A 269 4.94 -3.90 -21.39
C PRO A 269 6.05 -4.74 -22.04
N ARG A 270 7.31 -4.41 -21.75
CA ARG A 270 8.50 -5.15 -22.19
C ARG A 270 9.32 -5.57 -20.98
N GLY A 271 10.11 -6.65 -21.11
CA GLY A 271 11.01 -7.12 -20.05
C GLY A 271 10.26 -7.66 -18.84
N ASP A 272 10.75 -7.34 -17.63
CA ASP A 272 10.13 -7.78 -16.36
C ASP A 272 8.66 -7.40 -16.25
N ARG A 273 8.27 -6.26 -16.85
CA ARG A 273 6.88 -5.78 -16.87
C ARG A 273 5.94 -6.64 -17.71
N ALA A 274 6.46 -7.42 -18.66
CA ALA A 274 5.65 -8.33 -19.47
C ALA A 274 5.34 -9.65 -18.75
N ARG A 275 6.02 -9.93 -17.62
CA ARG A 275 5.75 -11.10 -16.77
C ARG A 275 4.66 -10.84 -15.73
N ILE A 276 4.28 -9.57 -15.55
CA ILE A 276 3.24 -9.08 -14.64
C ILE A 276 1.92 -9.05 -15.39
#